data_AF-A0A094H8D4-F1
#
_entry.id   AF-A0A094H8D4-F1
#
_cell.length_a   1.000
_cell.length_b   1.000
_cell.length_c   1.000
_cell.angle_alpha   90.00
_cell.angle_beta   90.00
_cell.angle_gamma   90.00
#
_symmetry.space_group_name_H-M   'P 1'
#
loop_
_entity.id
_entity.type
_entity.pdbx_description
1 polymer ?
#
loop_
_entity_poly.entity_id
_entity_poly.type
_entity_poly.pdbx_seq_one_letter_code
_entity_poly.pdbx_strand_id
1 'polypeptide(L)'
;MAPIVRVGEDEGTMRARLVYQSRKRGIREADLLLSTFADAHLPTMTHAQMTAYDRLLDENDWDIYYWATQPDEPGSTPTSGKAAVDEKGGKIVEPAKGEWAQTLGTYRPAYRPVPG
;
A
#
# COMPACT_ATOMS: atom_id res chain seq x y z
N MET A 1 3.50 10.99 1.78
CA MET A 1 3.81 11.28 3.20
C MET A 1 4.69 10.15 3.70
N ALA A 2 5.70 10.43 4.53
CA ALA A 2 6.47 9.37 5.16
C ALA A 2 5.59 8.62 6.19
N PRO A 3 5.75 7.30 6.35
CA PRO A 3 5.00 6.53 7.33
C PRO A 3 5.30 7.06 8.74
N ILE A 4 4.26 7.37 9.50
CA ILE A 4 4.40 7.90 10.86
C ILE A 4 4.72 6.73 11.78
N VAL A 5 6.01 6.43 11.93
CA VAL A 5 6.47 5.41 12.88
C VAL A 5 6.20 5.88 14.30
N ARG A 6 5.26 5.23 14.99
CA ARG A 6 4.94 5.53 16.38
C ARG A 6 5.70 4.59 17.30
N VAL A 7 6.36 5.14 18.31
CA VAL A 7 7.23 4.42 19.24
C VAL A 7 6.67 4.55 20.65
N GLY A 8 6.50 3.42 21.36
CA GLY A 8 6.14 3.39 22.79
C GLY A 8 4.65 3.24 23.12
N GLU A 9 3.81 2.77 22.19
CA GLU A 9 2.41 2.44 22.50
C GLU A 9 2.26 1.03 23.11
N ASP A 10 1.28 0.85 23.98
CA ASP A 10 0.87 -0.47 24.50
C ASP A 10 0.23 -1.32 23.38
N GLU A 11 0.39 -2.65 23.45
CA GLU A 11 -0.14 -3.57 22.43
C GLU A 11 -1.65 -3.49 22.27
N GLY A 12 -2.41 -3.30 23.36
CA GLY A 12 -3.87 -3.13 23.30
C GLY A 12 -4.26 -1.86 22.57
N THR A 13 -3.50 -0.77 22.79
CA THR A 13 -3.68 0.50 22.09
C THR A 13 -3.39 0.37 20.59
N MET A 14 -2.29 -0.33 20.25
CA MET A 14 -1.91 -0.59 18.86
C MET A 14 -2.99 -1.40 18.13
N ARG A 15 -3.48 -2.49 18.74
CA ARG A 15 -4.55 -3.32 18.17
C ARG A 15 -5.82 -2.51 17.91
N ALA A 16 -6.28 -1.75 18.91
CA ALA A 16 -7.48 -0.93 18.76
C ALA A 16 -7.35 0.10 17.62
N ARG A 17 -6.18 0.71 17.48
CA ARG A 17 -5.88 1.62 16.38
C ARG A 17 -5.90 0.90 15.03
N LEU A 18 -5.24 -0.25 14.91
CA LEU A 18 -5.18 -1.01 13.67
C LEU A 18 -6.57 -1.48 13.23
N VAL A 19 -7.43 -1.90 14.17
CA VAL A 19 -8.85 -2.20 13.88
C VAL A 19 -9.54 -0.98 13.30
N TYR A 20 -9.37 0.19 13.92
CA TYR A 20 -9.98 1.42 13.44
C TYR A 20 -9.50 1.81 12.03
N GLN A 21 -8.19 1.76 11.78
CA GLN A 21 -7.61 2.08 10.48
C GLN A 21 -8.06 1.11 9.38
N SER A 22 -8.26 -0.16 9.72
CA SER A 22 -8.77 -1.18 8.79
C SER A 22 -10.18 -0.88 8.30
N ARG A 23 -10.99 -0.21 9.14
CA ARG A 23 -12.39 0.16 8.87
C ARG A 23 -12.57 1.58 8.31
N LYS A 24 -11.47 2.28 8.00
CA LYS A 24 -11.48 3.67 7.51
C LYS A 24 -10.82 3.76 6.14
N ARG A 25 -11.31 2.93 5.22
CA ARG A 25 -10.86 2.84 3.83
C ARG A 25 -11.71 3.69 2.91
N GLY A 26 -11.11 4.16 1.81
CA GLY A 26 -11.74 5.01 0.79
C GLY A 26 -12.66 4.25 -0.17
N ILE A 27 -12.49 2.92 -0.30
CA ILE A 27 -13.37 2.04 -1.09
C ILE A 27 -13.96 0.94 -0.21
N ARG A 28 -15.17 0.50 -0.54
CA ARG A 28 -15.92 -0.48 0.25
C ARG A 28 -15.30 -1.87 0.19
N GLU A 29 -14.69 -2.21 -0.93
CA GLU A 29 -14.09 -3.51 -1.19
C GLU A 29 -12.89 -3.75 -0.26
N ALA A 30 -11.98 -2.78 -0.17
CA ALA A 30 -10.85 -2.81 0.75
C ALA A 30 -11.31 -2.77 2.22
N ASP A 31 -12.34 -1.97 2.53
CA ASP A 31 -12.92 -1.90 3.87
C ASP A 31 -13.44 -3.27 4.36
N LEU A 32 -14.23 -3.96 3.52
CA LEU A 32 -14.79 -5.27 3.85
C LEU A 32 -13.69 -6.33 4.02
N LEU A 33 -12.69 -6.31 3.13
CA LEU A 33 -11.57 -7.25 3.19
C LEU A 33 -10.73 -7.05 4.46
N LEU A 34 -10.33 -5.81 4.74
CA LEU A 34 -9.45 -5.52 5.86
C LEU A 34 -10.17 -5.59 7.21
N SER A 35 -11.45 -5.21 7.30
CA SER A 35 -12.22 -5.31 8.54
C SER A 35 -12.38 -6.76 9.00
N THR A 36 -12.75 -7.66 8.09
CA THR A 36 -12.89 -9.10 8.39
C THR A 36 -11.56 -9.73 8.77
N PHE A 37 -10.47 -9.39 8.07
CA PHE A 37 -9.12 -9.82 8.40
C PHE A 37 -8.69 -9.32 9.79
N ALA A 38 -8.90 -8.04 10.08
CA ALA A 38 -8.54 -7.42 11.34
C ALA A 38 -9.26 -8.09 12.51
N ASP A 39 -10.57 -8.32 12.41
CA ASP A 39 -11.36 -8.97 13.45
C ASP A 39 -10.91 -10.43 13.71
N ALA A 40 -10.50 -11.15 12.66
CA ALA A 40 -10.05 -12.54 12.78
C ALA A 40 -8.61 -12.69 13.30
N HIS A 41 -7.69 -11.80 12.91
CA HIS A 41 -6.25 -12.02 13.10
C HIS A 41 -5.58 -11.05 14.08
N LEU A 42 -6.03 -9.80 14.22
CA LEU A 42 -5.39 -8.86 15.17
C LEU A 42 -5.37 -9.33 16.64
N PRO A 43 -6.36 -10.08 17.16
CA PRO A 43 -6.32 -10.57 18.54
C PRO A 43 -5.14 -11.50 18.82
N THR A 44 -4.65 -12.22 17.80
CA THR A 44 -3.59 -13.24 17.93
C THR A 44 -2.25 -12.78 17.34
N MET A 45 -2.21 -11.64 16.67
CA MET A 45 -0.98 -11.09 16.09
C MET A 45 0.03 -10.67 17.15
N THR A 46 1.28 -11.03 16.89
CA THR A 46 2.47 -10.56 17.60
C THR A 46 2.77 -9.10 17.26
N HIS A 47 3.58 -8.44 18.09
CA HIS A 47 4.01 -7.06 17.85
C HIS A 47 4.65 -6.86 16.46
N ALA A 48 5.52 -7.77 16.03
CA ALA A 48 6.16 -7.69 14.71
C ALA A 48 5.14 -7.77 13.56
N GLN A 49 4.12 -8.63 13.70
CA GLN A 49 3.04 -8.74 12.71
C GLN A 49 2.15 -7.49 12.71
N MET A 50 1.85 -6.92 13.87
CA MET A 50 1.11 -5.66 13.97
C MET A 50 1.86 -4.51 13.29
N THR A 51 3.19 -4.44 13.43
CA THR A 51 4.01 -3.44 12.74
C THR A 51 4.03 -3.65 11.22
N ALA A 52 4.10 -4.90 10.75
CA ALA A 52 3.99 -5.19 9.32
C ALA A 52 2.60 -4.82 8.78
N TYR A 53 1.55 -5.11 9.55
CA TYR A 53 0.19 -4.73 9.19
C TYR A 53 0.01 -3.22 9.15
N ASP A 54 0.55 -2.47 10.11
CA ASP A 54 0.53 -1.00 10.11
C ASP A 54 1.13 -0.42 8.82
N ARG A 55 2.25 -0.98 8.33
CA ARG A 55 2.84 -0.58 7.04
C ARG A 55 1.94 -0.90 5.85
N LEU A 56 1.28 -2.06 5.85
CA LEU A 56 0.30 -2.40 4.82
C LEU A 56 -0.86 -1.41 4.80
N LEU A 57 -1.31 -0.95 5.98
CA LEU A 57 -2.41 -0.02 6.10
C LEU A 57 -2.12 1.38 5.57
N ASP A 58 -0.84 1.77 5.42
CA ASP A 58 -0.41 3.04 4.82
C ASP A 58 -0.50 3.04 3.27
N GLU A 59 -0.73 1.90 2.65
CA GLU A 59 -0.84 1.76 1.19
C GLU A 59 -2.19 2.21 0.63
N ASN A 60 -2.26 2.41 -0.68
CA ASN A 60 -3.49 2.81 -1.35
C ASN A 60 -4.53 1.66 -1.35
N ASP A 61 -5.79 1.98 -1.09
CA ASP A 61 -6.84 0.96 -0.97
C ASP A 61 -7.04 0.12 -2.24
N TRP A 62 -6.83 0.70 -3.43
CA TRP A 62 -6.86 -0.07 -4.68
C TRP A 62 -5.70 -1.04 -4.77
N ASP A 63 -4.48 -0.60 -4.43
CA ASP A 63 -3.29 -1.44 -4.46
C ASP A 63 -3.45 -2.63 -3.50
N ILE A 64 -3.92 -2.38 -2.27
CA ILE A 64 -4.23 -3.44 -1.28
C ILE A 64 -5.26 -4.42 -1.83
N TYR A 65 -6.37 -3.93 -2.39
CA TYR A 65 -7.41 -4.78 -2.94
C TYR A 65 -6.90 -5.64 -4.11
N TYR A 66 -6.10 -5.07 -5.00
CA TYR A 66 -5.52 -5.81 -6.12
C TYR A 66 -4.54 -6.89 -5.67
N TRP A 67 -3.67 -6.61 -4.68
CA TRP A 67 -2.76 -7.61 -4.15
C TRP A 67 -3.49 -8.76 -3.46
N ALA A 68 -4.60 -8.47 -2.77
CA ALA A 68 -5.34 -9.49 -2.05
C ALA A 68 -6.23 -10.37 -2.95
N THR A 69 -6.55 -9.92 -4.16
CA THR A 69 -7.51 -10.60 -5.07
C THR A 69 -6.87 -11.23 -6.30
N GLN A 70 -5.64 -10.85 -6.65
CA GLN A 70 -4.98 -11.44 -7.81
C GLN A 70 -4.38 -12.82 -7.48
N PRO A 71 -4.52 -13.80 -8.39
CA PRO A 71 -3.79 -15.04 -8.28
C PRO A 71 -2.30 -14.77 -8.44
N ASP A 72 -1.46 -15.51 -7.71
CA ASP A 72 -0.01 -15.46 -7.89
C ASP A 72 0.33 -15.88 -9.32
N GLU A 73 0.57 -14.90 -10.20
CA GLU A 73 1.21 -15.21 -11.48
C GLU A 73 2.66 -15.66 -11.19
N PRO A 74 3.14 -16.76 -11.81
CA PRO A 74 4.47 -17.29 -11.59
C PRO A 74 5.52 -16.30 -12.12
N GLY A 75 5.93 -15.36 -11.28
CA GLY A 75 6.88 -14.30 -11.61
C GLY A 75 6.80 -13.06 -10.71
N SER A 76 5.72 -12.88 -9.95
CA SER A 76 5.56 -11.72 -9.06
C SER A 76 6.00 -12.05 -7.62
N THR A 77 7.30 -12.27 -7.41
CA THR A 77 7.86 -12.28 -6.04
C THR A 77 8.12 -10.84 -5.58
N PRO A 78 7.64 -10.42 -4.40
CA PRO A 78 7.87 -9.07 -3.90
C PRO A 78 9.33 -8.92 -3.44
N THR A 79 10.14 -8.19 -4.22
CA THR A 79 11.50 -7.81 -3.78
C THR A 79 11.40 -6.60 -2.84
N SER A 80 11.73 -6.80 -1.57
CA SER A 80 11.79 -5.78 -0.54
C SER A 80 13.12 -5.01 -0.59
N GLY A 81 13.08 -3.67 -0.54
CA GLY A 81 14.22 -2.83 -0.13
C GLY A 81 14.65 -1.71 -1.11
N LYS A 82 14.66 -0.46 -0.62
CA LYS A 82 15.10 0.76 -1.33
C LYS A 82 16.60 0.76 -1.68
N ALA A 83 16.95 1.30 -2.86
CA ALA A 83 18.26 1.93 -3.10
C ALA A 83 18.12 3.07 -4.13
N ALA A 84 18.58 4.26 -3.75
CA ALA A 84 18.83 5.35 -4.69
C ALA A 84 20.16 5.10 -5.42
N VAL A 85 20.19 5.27 -6.74
CA VAL A 85 21.38 5.70 -7.50
C VAL A 85 20.93 6.28 -8.84
N ASP A 86 21.28 7.55 -9.06
CA ASP A 86 21.37 8.15 -10.38
C ASP A 86 22.62 7.58 -11.09
N GLU A 87 22.62 7.53 -12.43
CA GLU A 87 23.77 7.77 -13.33
C GLU A 87 23.58 7.07 -14.70
N LYS A 88 23.24 7.90 -15.70
CA LYS A 88 23.27 7.67 -17.17
C LYS A 88 22.10 6.94 -17.85
N GLY A 89 21.14 7.77 -18.29
CA GLY A 89 20.92 7.93 -19.75
C GLY A 89 19.61 7.36 -20.33
N GLY A 90 18.51 8.10 -20.20
CA GLY A 90 17.29 7.86 -20.97
C GLY A 90 16.32 9.04 -20.94
N LYS A 91 16.31 9.83 -22.02
CA LYS A 91 15.60 11.12 -22.25
C LYS A 91 14.26 11.31 -21.54
N ILE A 92 14.18 12.38 -20.73
CA ILE A 92 12.94 13.11 -20.47
C ILE A 92 12.59 13.93 -21.72
N VAL A 93 11.37 13.82 -22.22
CA VAL A 93 10.84 14.71 -23.27
C VAL A 93 9.85 15.65 -22.57
N GLU A 94 10.14 16.95 -22.60
CA GLU A 94 9.27 17.99 -22.06
C GLU A 94 7.93 18.04 -22.83
N PRO A 95 6.80 18.29 -22.17
CA PRO A 95 5.53 18.44 -22.87
C PRO A 95 5.46 19.83 -23.54
N ALA A 96 5.11 19.84 -24.82
CA ALA A 96 4.81 21.07 -25.54
C ALA A 96 3.55 21.76 -24.97
N LYS A 97 3.64 23.09 -24.90
CA LYS A 97 2.65 24.05 -24.39
C LYS A 97 1.42 24.12 -25.30
N GLY A 98 0.21 23.94 -24.75
CA GLY A 98 -1.04 24.33 -25.43
C GLY A 98 -2.26 23.46 -25.09
N GLU A 99 -2.91 23.82 -23.97
CA GLU A 99 -4.35 23.72 -23.70
C GLU A 99 -5.24 22.85 -24.59
N TRP A 100 -5.40 21.55 -24.32
CA TRP A 100 -6.68 20.85 -24.59
C TRP A 100 -7.00 19.84 -23.49
N ALA A 101 -8.24 19.95 -23.03
CA ALA A 101 -8.93 19.10 -22.08
C ALA A 101 -8.96 17.62 -22.49
N GLN A 102 -9.16 16.77 -21.48
CA GLN A 102 -9.79 15.44 -21.56
C GLN A 102 -9.25 14.49 -22.64
N THR A 103 -8.31 13.63 -22.24
CA THR A 103 -8.11 12.34 -22.93
C THR A 103 -8.10 11.19 -21.92
N LEU A 104 -9.05 10.29 -22.10
CA LEU A 104 -8.98 8.90 -21.66
C LEU A 104 -7.69 8.29 -22.20
N GLY A 105 -7.00 7.51 -21.38
CA GLY A 105 -6.02 6.53 -21.86
C GLY A 105 -4.57 7.00 -21.95
N THR A 106 -3.97 7.39 -20.83
CA THR A 106 -2.51 7.25 -20.67
C THR A 106 -2.25 6.08 -19.74
N TYR A 107 -2.07 4.92 -20.37
CA TYR A 107 -1.50 3.69 -19.80
C TYR A 107 -0.55 4.00 -18.63
N ARG A 108 -0.96 3.65 -17.41
CA ARG A 108 -0.09 3.67 -16.23
C ARG A 108 0.50 2.25 -16.12
N PRO A 109 1.84 2.07 -16.11
CA PRO A 109 2.41 0.76 -15.85
C PRO A 109 1.91 0.25 -14.49
N ALA A 110 1.30 -0.94 -14.51
CA ALA A 110 0.42 -1.48 -13.48
C ALA A 110 1.11 -2.00 -12.21
N TYR A 111 2.36 -1.59 -11.94
CA TYR A 111 3.13 -2.13 -10.82
C TYR A 111 3.67 -1.03 -9.93
N ARG A 112 3.06 -0.87 -8.75
CA ARG A 112 3.69 -0.24 -7.59
C ARG A 112 4.23 -1.35 -6.70
N PRO A 113 5.56 -1.50 -6.57
CA PRO A 113 6.13 -2.51 -5.69
C PRO A 113 5.75 -2.21 -4.24
N VAL A 114 5.45 -3.28 -3.49
CA VAL A 114 5.17 -3.25 -2.04
C VAL A 114 6.36 -2.63 -1.30
N PRO A 115 6.17 -1.66 -0.39
CA PRO A 115 7.27 -1.11 0.39
C PRO A 115 7.84 -2.14 1.37
N GLY A 116 9.18 -2.24 1.39
CA GLY A 116 9.95 -3.03 2.35
C GLY A 116 10.04 -2.43 3.75
#